data_AF-A0A381FML5-F1
#
_entry.id   AF-A0A381FML5-F1
#
_cell.length_a   1.000
_cell.length_b   1.000
_cell.length_c   1.000
_cell.angle_alpha   90.00
_cell.angle_beta   90.00
_cell.angle_gamma   90.00
#
_symmetry.space_group_name_H-M   'P 1'
#
loop_
_entity.id
_entity.type
_entity.pdbx_description
1 polymer ?
#
loop_
_entity_poly.entity_id
_entity_poly.type
_entity_poly.pdbx_seq_one_letter_code
_entity_poly.pdbx_strand_id
1 'polypeptide(L)'
;MKNFIILVILVLFYLFLNYLDIEFITTNSKIFDFLSKDYPNEIVVNYMESQERWWWVSYAVMPVLIGIKVLLVAFCLNFLKLLEILKIDEIKFSDFMFLALVAEFVFIIAGFYKFVNFHWINPDYTMEDLQTYYPVSLINMREYISTEKWLAYPLQLVNLFELFYWIFLAWGIRELLDEKISYIKSFGLIGLTYGIGLLLWVGTVCFLILNAQY
;
A
#
# COMPACT_ATOMS: atom_id res chain seq x y z
N MET A 1 21.68 -7.17 -9.29
CA MET A 1 22.19 -6.05 -8.45
C MET A 1 21.25 -4.83 -8.45
N LYS A 2 20.81 -4.33 -9.62
CA LYS A 2 19.90 -3.17 -9.73
C LYS A 2 18.65 -3.26 -8.85
N ASN A 3 17.91 -4.39 -8.91
CA ASN A 3 16.69 -4.59 -8.12
C ASN A 3 16.95 -4.57 -6.62
N PHE A 4 18.06 -5.16 -6.17
CA PHE A 4 18.44 -5.17 -4.76
C PHE A 4 18.74 -3.76 -4.25
N ILE A 5 19.46 -2.95 -5.02
CA ILE A 5 19.75 -1.55 -4.66
C ILE A 5 18.44 -0.75 -4.52
N ILE A 6 17.50 -0.92 -5.45
CA ILE A 6 16.22 -0.22 -5.39
C ILE A 6 15.39 -0.69 -4.19
N LEU A 7 15.37 -1.99 -3.91
CA LEU A 7 14.70 -2.52 -2.72
C LEU A 7 15.27 -1.90 -1.43
N VAL A 8 16.60 -1.80 -1.32
CA VAL A 8 17.24 -1.15 -0.17
C VAL A 8 16.83 0.32 -0.07
N ILE A 9 16.83 1.06 -1.18
CA ILE A 9 16.39 2.47 -1.19
C ILE A 9 14.92 2.60 -0.77
N LEU A 10 14.03 1.75 -1.30
CA LEU A 10 12.61 1.73 -0.90
C LEU A 10 12.47 1.48 0.60
N VAL A 11 13.17 0.47 1.12
CA VAL A 11 13.16 0.15 2.54
C VAL A 11 13.60 1.35 3.37
N LEU A 12 14.69 2.04 2.99
CA LEU A 12 15.15 3.25 3.68
C LEU A 12 14.08 4.36 3.69
N PHE A 13 13.37 4.58 2.58
CA PHE A 13 12.27 5.55 2.54
C PHE A 13 11.10 5.14 3.43
N TYR A 14 10.72 3.87 3.44
CA TYR A 14 9.67 3.39 4.32
C TYR A 14 10.08 3.48 5.80
N LEU A 15 11.34 3.18 6.13
CA LEU A 15 11.89 3.34 7.48
C LEU A 15 11.84 4.80 7.91
N PHE A 16 12.21 5.71 7.02
CA PHE A 16 12.13 7.15 7.27
C PHE A 16 10.68 7.63 7.46
N LEU A 17 9.74 7.18 6.62
CA LEU A 17 8.31 7.48 6.81
C LEU A 17 7.78 6.93 8.13
N ASN A 18 8.17 5.72 8.52
CA ASN A 18 7.78 5.12 9.79
C ASN A 18 8.34 5.90 10.99
N TYR A 19 9.60 6.35 10.90
CA TYR A 19 10.20 7.24 11.90
C TYR A 19 9.40 8.54 12.03
N LEU A 20 9.07 9.19 10.90
CA LEU A 20 8.26 10.41 10.91
C LEU A 20 6.87 10.19 11.53
N ASP A 21 6.25 9.05 11.26
CA ASP A 21 4.95 8.70 11.84
C ASP A 21 5.03 8.52 13.35
N ILE A 22 5.97 7.73 13.87
CA ILE A 22 6.08 7.47 15.32
C ILE A 22 6.43 8.75 16.09
N GLU A 23 7.35 9.57 15.55
CA GLU A 23 7.84 10.76 16.26
C GLU A 23 6.82 11.91 16.29
N PHE A 24 6.10 12.13 15.18
CA PHE A 24 5.27 13.33 15.02
C PHE A 24 3.77 13.06 14.98
N ILE A 25 3.36 11.84 14.65
CA ILE A 25 1.96 11.50 14.42
C ILE A 25 1.45 10.55 15.51
N THR A 26 1.93 9.31 15.50
CA THR A 26 1.44 8.23 16.36
C THR A 26 2.20 8.21 17.69
N THR A 27 2.20 9.32 18.42
CA THR A 27 2.95 9.43 19.68
C THR A 27 2.36 8.52 20.76
N ASN A 28 3.22 8.02 21.65
CA ASN A 28 2.83 7.17 22.78
C ASN A 28 1.69 7.76 23.62
N SER A 29 1.68 9.09 23.81
CA SER A 29 0.59 9.79 24.51
C SER A 29 -0.76 9.63 23.82
N LYS A 30 -0.81 9.84 22.50
CA LYS A 30 -2.05 9.71 21.74
C LYS A 30 -2.54 8.27 21.68
N ILE A 31 -1.63 7.29 21.63
CA ILE A 31 -1.98 5.86 21.71
C ILE A 31 -2.59 5.55 23.09
N PHE A 32 -1.96 6.02 24.17
CA PHE A 32 -2.44 5.83 25.53
C PHE A 32 -3.85 6.44 25.72
N ASP A 33 -4.03 7.68 25.29
CA ASP A 33 -5.31 8.39 25.40
C ASP A 33 -6.41 7.72 24.58
N PHE A 34 -6.08 7.10 23.45
CA PHE A 34 -7.04 6.36 22.63
C PHE A 34 -7.44 5.04 23.30
N LEU A 35 -6.46 4.22 23.72
CA LEU A 35 -6.73 2.90 24.31
C LEU A 35 -7.39 2.99 25.69
N SER A 36 -7.06 4.01 26.49
CA SER A 36 -7.62 4.18 27.83
C SER A 36 -9.11 4.56 27.84
N LYS A 37 -9.70 4.88 26.66
CA LYS A 37 -11.14 5.07 26.52
C LYS A 37 -11.92 3.76 26.66
N ASP A 38 -11.36 2.67 26.14
CA ASP A 38 -12.05 1.39 26.03
C ASP A 38 -11.46 0.31 26.97
N TYR A 39 -10.24 0.53 27.49
CA TYR A 39 -9.51 -0.45 28.30
C TYR A 39 -9.03 0.13 29.65
N PRO A 40 -8.97 -0.68 30.71
CA PRO A 40 -8.35 -0.30 31.99
C PRO A 40 -6.88 0.10 31.82
N ASN A 41 -6.46 1.15 32.55
CA ASN A 41 -5.10 1.70 32.47
C ASN A 41 -3.99 0.65 32.66
N GLU A 42 -4.16 -0.31 33.56
CA GLU A 42 -3.16 -1.38 33.78
C GLU A 42 -2.93 -2.23 32.53
N ILE A 43 -3.99 -2.52 31.76
CA ILE A 43 -3.89 -3.26 30.49
C ILE A 43 -3.17 -2.42 29.45
N VAL A 44 -3.50 -1.12 29.37
CA VAL A 44 -2.87 -0.18 28.42
C VAL A 44 -1.38 -0.02 28.70
N VAL A 45 -0.98 0.13 29.96
CA VAL A 45 0.44 0.22 30.37
C VAL A 45 1.19 -1.06 29.97
N ASN A 46 0.65 -2.24 30.31
CA ASN A 46 1.28 -3.52 29.94
C ASN A 46 1.42 -3.70 28.42
N TYR A 47 0.42 -3.22 27.65
CA TYR A 47 0.49 -3.21 26.19
C TYR A 47 1.60 -2.30 25.68
N MET A 48 1.73 -1.08 26.22
CA MET A 48 2.77 -0.13 25.82
C MET A 48 4.17 -0.64 26.15
N GLU A 49 4.38 -1.19 27.35
CA GLU A 49 5.67 -1.83 27.72
C GLU A 49 6.03 -2.98 26.77
N SER A 50 5.03 -3.76 26.36
CA SER A 50 5.23 -4.84 25.38
C SER A 50 5.59 -4.28 24.00
N GLN A 51 4.92 -3.22 23.56
CA GLN A 51 5.21 -2.54 22.30
C GLN A 51 6.65 -1.99 22.28
N GLU A 52 7.07 -1.35 23.37
CA GLU A 52 8.44 -0.86 23.54
C GLU A 52 9.47 -1.98 23.53
N ARG A 53 9.14 -3.20 24.00
CA ARG A 53 10.07 -4.35 23.94
C ARG A 53 10.23 -4.91 22.53
N TRP A 54 9.15 -4.91 21.73
CA TRP A 54 9.11 -5.53 20.41
C TRP A 54 9.17 -4.52 19.25
N TRP A 55 9.56 -3.28 19.53
CA TRP A 55 9.64 -2.18 18.56
C TRP A 55 10.40 -2.57 17.27
N TRP A 56 11.50 -3.31 17.40
CA TRP A 56 12.36 -3.71 16.29
C TRP A 56 11.68 -4.71 15.33
N VAL A 57 10.64 -5.43 15.77
CA VAL A 57 9.92 -6.39 14.92
C VAL A 57 9.22 -5.66 13.79
N SER A 58 8.62 -4.50 14.06
CA SER A 58 7.99 -3.67 13.02
C SER A 58 8.98 -3.32 11.91
N TYR A 59 10.20 -2.92 12.30
CA TYR A 59 11.27 -2.58 11.37
C TYR A 59 11.81 -3.80 10.60
N ALA A 60 11.85 -4.99 11.20
CA ALA A 60 12.28 -6.21 10.53
C ALA A 60 11.22 -6.79 9.58
N VAL A 61 9.94 -6.68 9.93
CA VAL A 61 8.81 -7.20 9.14
C VAL A 61 8.56 -6.33 7.91
N MET A 62 8.79 -5.02 7.98
CA MET A 62 8.49 -4.10 6.88
C MET A 62 9.21 -4.44 5.54
N PRO A 63 10.53 -4.72 5.50
CA PRO A 63 11.21 -5.17 4.27
C PRO A 63 10.61 -6.46 3.68
N VAL A 64 10.18 -7.38 4.55
CA VAL A 64 9.57 -8.65 4.15
C VAL A 64 8.22 -8.39 3.47
N LEU A 65 7.38 -7.54 4.05
CA LEU A 65 6.07 -7.19 3.48
C LEU A 65 6.22 -6.45 2.14
N ILE A 66 7.16 -5.51 2.03
CA ILE A 66 7.46 -4.83 0.76
C ILE A 66 7.91 -5.85 -0.30
N GLY A 67 8.80 -6.78 0.07
CA GLY A 67 9.26 -7.84 -0.81
C GLY A 67 8.12 -8.72 -1.31
N ILE A 68 7.22 -9.15 -0.41
CA ILE A 68 6.03 -9.95 -0.77
C ILE A 68 5.13 -9.15 -1.72
N LYS A 69 4.84 -7.89 -1.43
CA LYS A 69 3.99 -7.03 -2.28
C LYS A 69 4.55 -6.92 -3.70
N VAL A 70 5.85 -6.63 -3.82
CA VAL A 70 6.54 -6.52 -5.12
C VAL A 70 6.49 -7.84 -5.88
N LEU A 71 6.70 -8.97 -5.20
CA LEU A 71 6.63 -10.30 -5.81
C LEU A 71 5.22 -10.61 -6.31
N LEU A 72 4.18 -10.27 -5.56
CA LEU A 72 2.78 -10.46 -5.97
C LEU A 72 2.44 -9.64 -7.21
N VAL A 73 2.87 -8.38 -7.27
CA VAL A 73 2.65 -7.54 -8.47
C VAL A 73 3.41 -8.11 -9.66
N ALA A 74 4.69 -8.43 -9.50
CA ALA A 74 5.51 -9.02 -10.57
C ALA A 74 4.93 -10.35 -11.06
N PHE A 75 4.39 -11.16 -10.14
CA PHE A 75 3.67 -12.38 -10.46
C PHE A 75 2.43 -12.10 -11.30
N CYS A 76 1.60 -11.12 -10.94
CA CYS A 76 0.44 -10.72 -11.74
C CYS A 76 0.87 -10.27 -13.15
N LEU A 77 1.89 -9.41 -13.26
CA LEU A 77 2.40 -8.95 -14.55
C LEU A 77 2.97 -10.09 -15.41
N ASN A 78 3.50 -11.14 -14.80
CA ASN A 78 4.02 -12.29 -15.54
C ASN A 78 2.93 -13.03 -16.33
N PHE A 79 1.64 -12.88 -15.99
CA PHE A 79 0.53 -13.40 -16.79
C PHE A 79 0.41 -12.75 -18.17
N LEU A 80 1.05 -11.59 -18.42
CA LEU A 80 1.12 -10.98 -19.75
C LEU A 80 1.73 -11.92 -20.80
N LYS A 81 2.63 -12.83 -20.37
CA LYS A 81 3.22 -13.86 -21.25
C LYS A 81 2.20 -14.84 -21.80
N LEU A 82 1.12 -15.11 -21.07
CA LEU A 82 0.07 -16.02 -21.52
C LEU A 82 -0.78 -15.41 -22.63
N LEU A 83 -0.71 -14.09 -22.83
CA LEU A 83 -1.63 -13.41 -23.73
C LEU A 83 -1.24 -13.51 -25.21
N GLU A 84 -0.13 -14.18 -25.61
CA GLU A 84 0.38 -14.42 -26.99
C GLU A 84 0.44 -13.21 -27.98
N ILE A 85 -0.13 -12.07 -27.62
CA ILE A 85 -0.40 -10.91 -28.49
C ILE A 85 0.85 -10.03 -28.67
N LEU A 86 1.92 -10.26 -27.91
CA LEU A 86 2.93 -9.22 -27.63
C LEU A 86 4.40 -9.63 -27.79
N LYS A 87 4.73 -10.86 -28.23
CA LYS A 87 6.12 -11.36 -28.28
C LYS A 87 6.90 -11.06 -26.98
N ILE A 88 6.26 -11.27 -25.81
CA ILE A 88 6.79 -10.92 -24.48
C ILE A 88 7.78 -11.97 -23.94
N ASP A 89 8.01 -13.06 -24.67
CA ASP A 89 8.75 -14.22 -24.16
C ASP A 89 10.18 -13.90 -23.75
N GLU A 90 10.78 -12.86 -24.33
CA GLU A 90 12.13 -12.39 -24.01
C GLU A 90 12.22 -11.60 -22.69
N ILE A 91 11.10 -11.04 -22.20
CA ILE A 91 11.06 -10.26 -20.95
C ILE A 91 11.25 -11.20 -19.77
N LYS A 92 12.22 -10.92 -18.89
CA LYS A 92 12.50 -11.77 -17.73
C LYS A 92 11.61 -11.38 -16.56
N PHE A 93 11.37 -12.33 -15.65
CA PHE A 93 10.65 -12.04 -14.40
C PHE A 93 11.33 -10.93 -13.57
N SER A 94 12.65 -10.83 -13.64
CA SER A 94 13.42 -9.75 -13.02
C SER A 94 13.04 -8.36 -13.51
N ASP A 95 12.54 -8.24 -14.74
CA ASP A 95 12.15 -6.96 -15.35
C ASP A 95 10.78 -6.52 -14.82
N PHE A 96 9.84 -7.46 -14.63
CA PHE A 96 8.59 -7.19 -13.92
C PHE A 96 8.84 -6.82 -12.45
N MET A 97 9.77 -7.53 -11.79
CA MET A 97 10.17 -7.18 -10.42
C MET A 97 10.80 -5.79 -10.35
N PHE A 98 11.66 -5.44 -11.30
CA PHE A 98 12.24 -4.10 -11.42
C PHE A 98 11.14 -3.04 -11.59
N LEU A 99 10.20 -3.28 -12.50
CA LEU A 99 9.08 -2.38 -12.74
C LEU A 99 8.22 -2.18 -11.48
N ALA A 100 7.84 -3.27 -10.81
CA ALA A 100 7.06 -3.22 -9.58
C ALA A 100 7.78 -2.45 -8.45
N LEU A 101 9.11 -2.63 -8.32
CA LEU A 101 9.93 -1.87 -7.36
C LEU A 101 9.92 -0.37 -7.67
N VAL A 102 10.11 0.03 -8.93
CA VAL A 102 10.11 1.46 -9.28
C VAL A 102 8.72 2.07 -9.12
N ALA A 103 7.67 1.31 -9.45
CA ALA A 103 6.29 1.75 -9.27
C ALA A 103 5.93 1.98 -7.79
N GLU A 104 6.56 1.24 -6.86
CA GLU A 104 6.30 1.36 -5.41
C GLU A 104 6.58 2.77 -4.86
N PHE A 105 7.44 3.56 -5.52
CA PHE A 105 7.67 4.96 -5.14
C PHE A 105 6.40 5.82 -5.18
N VAL A 106 5.39 5.44 -5.98
CA VAL A 106 4.08 6.11 -5.97
C VAL A 106 3.44 6.06 -4.59
N PHE A 107 3.56 4.93 -3.88
CA PHE A 107 3.02 4.77 -2.53
C PHE A 107 3.88 5.44 -1.45
N ILE A 108 5.19 5.60 -1.68
CA ILE A 108 6.04 6.43 -0.81
C ILE A 108 5.57 7.89 -0.84
N ILE A 109 5.24 8.41 -2.03
CA ILE A 109 4.71 9.77 -2.17
C ILE A 109 3.36 9.90 -1.44
N ALA A 110 2.50 8.87 -1.51
CA ALA A 110 1.27 8.82 -0.73
C ALA A 110 1.56 8.89 0.79
N GLY A 111 2.55 8.13 1.28
CA GLY A 111 2.99 8.17 2.68
C GLY A 111 3.42 9.57 3.12
N PHE A 112 4.22 10.28 2.32
CA PHE A 112 4.58 11.67 2.61
C PHE A 112 3.38 12.61 2.59
N TYR A 113 2.42 12.39 1.68
CA TYR A 113 1.18 13.17 1.68
C TYR A 113 0.38 12.97 2.97
N LYS A 114 0.26 11.72 3.43
CA LYS A 114 -0.39 11.41 4.72
C LYS A 114 0.33 12.13 5.87
N PHE A 115 1.65 12.11 5.87
CA PHE A 115 2.45 12.82 6.87
C PHE A 115 2.17 14.33 6.85
N VAL A 116 2.25 14.97 5.68
CA VAL A 116 1.95 16.41 5.52
C VAL A 116 0.54 16.74 6.03
N ASN A 117 -0.44 15.91 5.72
CA ASN A 117 -1.82 16.11 6.14
C ASN A 117 -1.95 16.14 7.67
N PHE A 118 -1.44 15.12 8.37
CA PHE A 118 -1.62 15.02 9.83
C PHE A 118 -0.64 15.86 10.64
N HIS A 119 0.51 16.22 10.08
CA HIS A 119 1.49 17.05 10.78
C HIS A 119 1.23 18.55 10.60
N TRP A 120 0.80 19.01 9.42
CA TRP A 120 0.65 20.43 9.12
C TRP A 120 -0.77 20.91 8.82
N ILE A 121 -1.59 20.09 8.14
CA ILE A 121 -2.91 20.56 7.66
C ILE A 121 -3.99 20.35 8.73
N ASN A 122 -4.05 19.14 9.28
CA ASN A 122 -5.05 18.70 10.25
C ASN A 122 -4.33 18.08 11.47
N PRO A 123 -3.74 18.88 12.37
CA PRO A 123 -3.01 18.37 13.55
C PRO A 123 -3.93 17.84 14.67
N ASP A 124 -5.18 18.30 14.70
CA ASP A 124 -6.21 17.93 15.69
C ASP A 124 -7.01 16.67 15.27
N TYR A 125 -6.30 15.62 14.86
CA TYR A 125 -6.91 14.36 14.44
C TYR A 125 -7.03 13.36 15.60
N THR A 126 -8.00 12.46 15.47
CA THR A 126 -8.12 11.28 16.34
C THR A 126 -7.36 10.08 15.77
N MET A 127 -7.08 9.09 16.61
CA MET A 127 -6.48 7.83 16.16
C MET A 127 -7.37 7.06 15.18
N GLU A 128 -8.69 7.22 15.26
CA GLU A 128 -9.63 6.63 14.31
C GLU A 128 -9.50 7.29 12.92
N ASP A 129 -9.37 8.62 12.88
CA ASP A 129 -9.10 9.36 11.62
C ASP A 129 -7.81 8.86 10.98
N LEU A 130 -6.76 8.69 11.79
CA LEU A 130 -5.45 8.23 11.29
C LEU A 130 -5.50 6.81 10.70
N GLN A 131 -6.29 5.91 11.30
CA GLN A 131 -6.42 4.51 10.86
C GLN A 131 -7.25 4.37 9.59
N THR A 132 -8.28 5.20 9.42
CA THR A 132 -9.22 5.12 8.30
C THR A 132 -8.84 5.99 7.11
N TYR A 133 -7.89 6.91 7.29
CA TYR A 133 -7.45 7.82 6.24
C TYR A 133 -6.52 7.17 5.21
N TYR A 134 -6.78 7.49 3.93
CA TYR A 134 -5.81 7.34 2.86
C TYR A 134 -5.80 8.57 1.95
N PRO A 135 -4.62 9.09 1.55
CA PRO A 135 -4.49 10.26 0.69
C PRO A 135 -5.34 10.21 -0.59
N VAL A 136 -6.18 11.23 -0.79
CA VAL A 136 -6.98 11.41 -2.03
C VAL A 136 -7.75 10.14 -2.43
N SER A 137 -8.33 9.49 -1.43
CA SER A 137 -9.11 8.26 -1.55
C SER A 137 -10.60 8.53 -1.32
N LEU A 138 -11.46 7.70 -1.91
CA LEU A 138 -12.91 7.73 -1.64
C LEU A 138 -13.26 7.41 -0.18
N ILE A 139 -12.36 6.77 0.58
CA ILE A 139 -12.60 6.51 2.01
C ILE A 139 -12.81 7.80 2.81
N ASN A 140 -12.19 8.91 2.39
CA ASN A 140 -12.35 10.20 3.05
C ASN A 140 -13.75 10.80 2.83
N MET A 141 -14.54 10.23 1.92
CA MET A 141 -15.94 10.57 1.67
C MET A 141 -16.90 9.47 2.16
N ARG A 142 -16.42 8.54 2.99
CA ARG A 142 -17.17 7.36 3.44
C ARG A 142 -18.53 7.69 4.02
N GLU A 143 -18.65 8.74 4.83
CA GLU A 143 -19.92 9.16 5.45
C GLU A 143 -21.02 9.43 4.43
N TYR A 144 -20.65 9.86 3.22
CA TYR A 144 -21.59 10.12 2.12
C TYR A 144 -21.84 8.90 1.23
N ILE A 145 -21.01 7.85 1.34
CA ILE A 145 -21.06 6.67 0.48
C ILE A 145 -21.70 5.49 1.23
N SER A 146 -21.14 5.09 2.37
CA SER A 146 -21.65 3.99 3.19
C SER A 146 -20.95 3.91 4.55
N THR A 147 -21.71 3.56 5.59
CA THR A 147 -21.16 3.29 6.92
C THR A 147 -20.69 1.84 7.08
N GLU A 148 -20.93 0.97 6.10
CA GLU A 148 -20.56 -0.44 6.17
C GLU A 148 -19.05 -0.65 6.30
N LYS A 149 -18.64 -1.45 7.29
CA LYS A 149 -17.23 -1.65 7.63
C LYS A 149 -16.47 -2.40 6.53
N TRP A 150 -17.09 -3.37 5.87
CA TRP A 150 -16.45 -4.14 4.78
C TRP A 150 -16.11 -3.27 3.57
N LEU A 151 -16.84 -2.16 3.36
CA LEU A 151 -16.62 -1.24 2.25
C LEU A 151 -15.42 -0.30 2.48
N ALA A 152 -14.92 -0.20 3.71
CA ALA A 152 -13.79 0.67 4.03
C ALA A 152 -12.55 0.34 3.19
N TYR A 153 -12.21 -0.95 3.06
CA TYR A 153 -11.02 -1.36 2.31
C TYR A 153 -11.13 -1.07 0.79
N PRO A 154 -12.22 -1.43 0.08
CA PRO A 154 -12.45 -1.01 -1.30
C PRO A 154 -12.36 0.50 -1.51
N LEU A 155 -13.00 1.29 -0.63
CA LEU A 155 -12.97 2.75 -0.77
C LEU A 155 -11.57 3.31 -0.60
N GLN A 156 -10.79 2.75 0.33
CA GLN A 156 -9.39 3.12 0.56
C GLN A 156 -8.53 2.89 -0.70
N LEU A 157 -8.77 1.76 -1.37
CA LEU A 157 -8.04 1.35 -2.57
C LEU A 157 -8.40 2.21 -3.79
N VAL A 158 -9.62 2.74 -3.87
CA VAL A 158 -9.97 3.73 -4.89
C VAL A 158 -9.37 5.09 -4.50
N ASN A 159 -8.16 5.34 -4.97
CA ASN A 159 -7.41 6.56 -4.69
C ASN A 159 -6.55 7.00 -5.89
N LEU A 160 -6.10 8.25 -5.86
CA LEU A 160 -5.31 8.83 -6.96
C LEU A 160 -3.94 8.15 -7.14
N PHE A 161 -3.32 7.68 -6.05
CA PHE A 161 -2.01 7.03 -6.10
C PHE A 161 -2.09 5.64 -6.73
N GLU A 162 -3.17 4.90 -6.50
CA GLU A 162 -3.46 3.65 -7.17
C GLU A 162 -3.61 3.88 -8.69
N LEU A 163 -4.33 4.93 -9.11
CA LEU A 163 -4.42 5.28 -10.53
C LEU A 163 -3.04 5.62 -11.14
N PHE A 164 -2.22 6.39 -10.43
CA PHE A 164 -0.84 6.67 -10.87
C PHE A 164 0.03 5.42 -10.93
N TYR A 165 -0.18 4.48 -10.01
CA TYR A 165 0.49 3.18 -10.02
C TYR A 165 0.14 2.39 -11.28
N TRP A 166 -1.14 2.31 -11.64
CA TRP A 166 -1.59 1.66 -12.89
C TRP A 166 -1.00 2.31 -14.13
N ILE A 167 -0.99 3.65 -14.19
CA ILE A 167 -0.39 4.40 -15.30
C ILE A 167 1.10 4.11 -15.40
N PHE A 168 1.82 4.09 -14.27
CA PHE A 168 3.25 3.81 -14.23
C PHE A 168 3.57 2.39 -14.69
N LEU A 169 2.81 1.40 -14.22
CA LEU A 169 2.94 0.01 -14.70
C LEU A 169 2.67 -0.10 -16.20
N ALA A 170 1.61 0.54 -16.70
CA ALA A 170 1.26 0.52 -18.11
C ALA A 170 2.33 1.17 -18.99
N TRP A 171 2.89 2.28 -18.53
CA TRP A 171 4.03 2.92 -19.19
C TRP A 171 5.26 2.01 -19.16
N GLY A 172 5.59 1.44 -18.01
CA GLY A 172 6.77 0.59 -17.85
C GLY A 172 6.73 -0.70 -18.67
N ILE A 173 5.56 -1.36 -18.76
CA ILE A 173 5.40 -2.51 -19.66
C ILE A 173 5.65 -2.11 -21.11
N ARG A 174 5.14 -0.96 -21.54
CA ARG A 174 5.35 -0.47 -22.90
C ARG A 174 6.83 -0.19 -23.22
N GLU A 175 7.61 0.25 -22.24
CA GLU A 175 9.05 0.45 -22.42
C GLU A 175 9.86 -0.86 -22.33
N LEU A 176 9.30 -1.93 -21.75
CA LEU A 176 9.90 -3.27 -21.78
C LEU A 176 9.62 -4.03 -23.09
N LEU A 177 8.64 -3.57 -23.89
CA LEU A 177 8.31 -4.16 -25.18
C LEU A 177 9.18 -3.58 -26.29
N ASP A 178 9.69 -4.45 -27.18
CA ASP A 178 10.41 -4.02 -28.38
C ASP A 178 9.50 -3.22 -29.33
N GLU A 179 8.28 -3.72 -29.54
CA GLU A 179 7.26 -3.04 -30.34
C GLU A 179 6.28 -2.29 -29.42
N LYS A 180 6.39 -0.95 -29.43
CA LYS A 180 5.56 -0.10 -28.58
C LYS A 180 4.08 -0.19 -28.96
N ILE A 181 3.29 -0.75 -28.06
CA ILE A 181 1.82 -0.73 -28.15
C ILE A 181 1.23 0.64 -27.80
N SER A 182 -0.05 0.83 -28.13
CA SER A 182 -0.78 2.03 -27.71
C SER A 182 -0.96 2.10 -26.20
N TYR A 183 -1.01 3.31 -25.64
CA TYR A 183 -1.19 3.51 -24.19
C TYR A 183 -2.47 2.86 -23.67
N ILE A 184 -3.57 2.96 -24.43
CA ILE A 184 -4.86 2.35 -24.08
C ILE A 184 -4.74 0.83 -24.01
N LYS A 185 -4.05 0.20 -24.98
CA LYS A 185 -3.82 -1.25 -24.97
C LYS A 185 -2.97 -1.66 -23.78
N SER A 186 -1.89 -0.92 -23.48
CA SER A 186 -1.03 -1.20 -22.33
C SER A 186 -1.80 -1.10 -21.01
N PHE A 187 -2.58 -0.04 -20.83
CA PHE A 187 -3.41 0.13 -19.65
C PHE A 187 -4.45 -0.99 -19.49
N GLY A 188 -5.10 -1.39 -20.60
CA GLY A 188 -6.01 -2.54 -20.61
C GLY A 188 -5.34 -3.85 -20.19
N LEU A 189 -4.09 -4.08 -20.61
CA LEU A 189 -3.31 -5.26 -20.22
C LEU A 189 -2.94 -5.27 -18.73
N ILE A 190 -2.59 -4.10 -18.16
CA ILE A 190 -2.41 -3.96 -16.70
C ILE A 190 -3.71 -4.28 -15.98
N GLY A 191 -4.85 -3.77 -16.48
CA GLY A 191 -6.16 -4.09 -15.92
C GLY A 191 -6.49 -5.58 -15.95
N LEU A 192 -6.17 -6.28 -17.04
CA LEU A 192 -6.41 -7.72 -17.18
C LEU A 192 -5.48 -8.58 -16.32
N THR A 193 -4.34 -8.06 -15.87
CA THR A 193 -3.35 -8.82 -15.10
C THR A 193 -3.32 -8.36 -13.65
N TYR A 194 -2.66 -7.25 -13.39
CA TYR A 194 -2.61 -6.62 -12.08
C TYR A 194 -4.01 -6.27 -11.55
N GLY A 195 -4.87 -5.69 -12.39
CA GLY A 195 -6.22 -5.28 -11.97
C GLY A 195 -7.09 -6.45 -11.53
N ILE A 196 -7.07 -7.58 -12.25
CA ILE A 196 -7.78 -8.81 -11.83
C ILE A 196 -7.18 -9.35 -10.53
N GLY A 197 -5.85 -9.37 -10.41
CA GLY A 197 -5.19 -9.75 -9.15
C GLY A 197 -5.61 -8.89 -7.97
N LEU A 198 -5.73 -7.57 -8.19
CA LEU A 198 -6.18 -6.60 -7.19
C LEU A 198 -7.65 -6.85 -6.80
N LEU A 199 -8.53 -7.12 -7.77
CA LEU A 199 -9.93 -7.46 -7.49
C LEU A 199 -10.07 -8.75 -6.67
N LEU A 200 -9.28 -9.78 -6.97
CA LEU A 200 -9.25 -11.01 -6.17
C LEU A 200 -8.79 -10.75 -4.74
N TRP A 201 -7.76 -9.92 -4.58
CA TRP A 201 -7.26 -9.51 -3.26
C TRP A 201 -8.32 -8.74 -2.47
N VAL A 202 -8.95 -7.73 -3.09
CA VAL A 202 -10.03 -6.94 -2.49
C VAL A 202 -11.19 -7.83 -2.08
N GLY A 203 -11.63 -8.74 -2.95
CA GLY A 203 -12.70 -9.69 -2.64
C GLY A 203 -12.37 -10.58 -1.44
N THR A 204 -11.13 -11.05 -1.34
CA THR A 204 -10.64 -11.85 -0.21
C THR A 204 -10.66 -11.04 1.09
N VAL A 205 -10.14 -9.82 1.09
CA VAL A 205 -10.12 -8.95 2.27
C VAL A 205 -11.55 -8.60 2.72
N CYS A 206 -12.44 -8.24 1.79
CA CYS A 206 -13.85 -7.99 2.11
C CYS A 206 -14.53 -9.22 2.72
N PHE A 207 -14.28 -10.41 2.16
CA PHE A 207 -14.80 -11.66 2.71
C PHE A 207 -14.29 -11.91 4.14
N LEU A 208 -13.00 -11.71 4.40
CA LEU A 208 -12.43 -11.85 5.75
C LEU A 208 -13.05 -10.85 6.73
N ILE A 209 -13.21 -9.58 6.33
CA ILE A 209 -13.84 -8.55 7.18
C ILE A 209 -15.29 -8.92 7.52
N LEU A 210 -16.06 -9.38 6.54
CA LEU A 210 -17.45 -9.80 6.75
C LEU A 210 -17.54 -10.98 7.72
N ASN A 211 -16.68 -12.00 7.57
CA ASN A 211 -16.71 -13.17 8.45
C ASN A 211 -16.17 -12.88 9.85
N ALA A 212 -15.23 -11.95 10.00
CA ALA A 212 -14.72 -11.55 11.32
C ALA A 212 -15.71 -10.72 12.14
N GLN A 213 -16.81 -10.26 11.53
CA GLN A 213 -17.87 -9.49 12.20
C GLN A 213 -19.02 -10.38 12.72
N TYR A 214 -19.04 -11.67 12.36
CA TYR A 214 -19.96 -12.68 12.86
C TYR A 214 -19.24 -13.60 13.86
#